data_AF-A0AA85A8L7-F1
#
_entry.id   AF-A0AA85A8L7-F1
#
_cell.length_a   1.000
_cell.length_b   1.000
_cell.length_c   1.000
_cell.angle_alpha   90.00
_cell.angle_beta   90.00
_cell.angle_gamma   90.00
#
_symmetry.space_group_name_H-M   'P 1'
#
loop_
_entity.id
_entity.type
_entity.pdbx_description
1 polymer ?
#
loop_
_entity_poly.entity_id
_entity_poly.type
_entity_poly.pdbx_seq_one_letter_code
_entity_poly.pdbx_strand_id
1 'polypeptide(L)'
;MSTNPGPNELFSTFYEEVKAIEKRDSVLTPKQQIDRLNRPGSTYFNLNPYDVLQVDPDAAMADIKKKYRQLSLLVHPDKNPDDIERSQKAFEAVNKAYKTLDDPETSRKCKEVVEEAKDLVEQMMIEKRKRVKKTSGSITIEEDDPEKRRHAIYVQTCKLFADLERLRVEEEQKQCSERKRKAEEEEEGKKLMAYDKEWKKNYEESRVNRVASWRDFKAKKSKTSKGIGGLKPPKTKMEQRPG
;
A
#
# COMPACT_ATOMS: atom_id res chain seq x y z
N MET A 1 46.74 43.80 16.10
CA MET A 1 46.35 44.82 15.11
C MET A 1 45.17 44.25 14.33
N SER A 2 43.96 44.77 14.54
CA SER A 2 42.80 44.39 13.71
C SER A 2 42.84 45.22 12.43
N THR A 3 43.13 44.57 11.30
CA THR A 3 43.06 45.18 9.98
C THR A 3 41.59 45.31 9.60
N ASN A 4 41.12 46.54 9.37
CA ASN A 4 39.80 46.75 8.80
C ASN A 4 39.79 46.18 7.38
N PRO A 5 38.80 45.35 7.03
CA PRO A 5 38.71 44.75 5.71
C PRO A 5 38.57 45.82 4.63
N GLY A 6 39.21 45.58 3.49
CA GLY A 6 39.21 46.52 2.37
C GLY A 6 37.82 46.63 1.70
N PRO A 7 37.55 47.69 0.92
CA PRO A 7 36.26 47.90 0.25
C PRO A 7 35.81 46.71 -0.61
N ASN A 8 36.74 46.00 -1.24
CA ASN A 8 36.47 44.80 -2.05
C ASN A 8 36.15 43.57 -1.19
N GLU A 9 36.76 43.42 -0.02
CA GLU A 9 36.45 42.34 0.91
C GLU A 9 35.06 42.54 1.52
N LEU A 10 34.72 43.78 1.88
CA LEU A 10 33.38 44.18 2.33
C LEU A 10 32.32 43.92 1.26
N PHE A 11 32.60 44.20 -0.01
CA PHE A 11 31.69 43.91 -1.12
C PHE A 11 31.52 42.39 -1.36
N SER A 12 32.60 41.61 -1.26
CA SER A 12 32.54 40.14 -1.37
C SER A 12 31.74 39.51 -0.23
N THR A 13 31.97 39.94 1.01
CA THR A 13 31.21 39.47 2.18
C THR A 13 29.74 39.87 2.08
N PHE A 14 29.44 41.10 1.66
CA PHE A 14 28.07 41.52 1.38
C PHE A 14 27.42 40.64 0.29
N TYR A 15 28.13 40.34 -0.79
CA TYR A 15 27.60 39.52 -1.88
C TYR A 15 27.37 38.05 -1.47
N GLU A 16 28.25 37.50 -0.63
CA GLU A 16 28.08 36.18 0.00
C GLU A 16 26.90 36.17 0.98
N GLU A 17 26.74 37.23 1.77
CA GLU A 17 25.64 37.40 2.70
C GLU A 17 24.30 37.54 1.97
N VAL A 18 24.25 38.31 0.87
CA VAL A 18 23.07 38.42 -0.01
C VAL A 18 22.73 37.08 -0.65
N LYS A 19 23.72 36.33 -1.17
CA LYS A 19 23.49 34.97 -1.69
C LYS A 19 23.02 34.01 -0.61
N ALA A 20 23.50 34.16 0.62
CA ALA A 20 23.04 33.37 1.76
C ALA A 20 21.62 33.78 2.20
N ILE A 21 21.25 35.06 2.09
CA ILE A 21 19.88 35.56 2.29
C ILE A 21 18.96 34.97 1.21
N GLU A 22 19.34 35.03 -0.06
CA GLU A 22 18.58 34.47 -1.18
C GLU A 22 18.40 32.94 -1.06
N LYS A 23 19.44 32.22 -0.60
CA LYS A 23 19.38 30.79 -0.26
C LYS A 23 18.60 30.49 1.02
N ARG A 24 18.43 31.45 1.93
CA ARG A 24 17.55 31.34 3.11
C ARG A 24 16.09 31.67 2.76
N ASP A 25 15.87 32.61 1.84
CA ASP A 25 14.57 33.00 1.29
C ASP A 25 14.07 32.00 0.24
N SER A 26 14.93 31.05 -0.16
CA SER A 26 14.63 29.77 -0.85
C SER A 26 13.76 28.81 0.00
N VAL A 27 12.77 29.32 0.72
CA VAL A 27 11.57 28.53 1.01
C VAL A 27 10.87 28.40 -0.33
N LEU A 28 11.01 27.23 -0.98
CA LEU A 28 10.47 26.95 -2.32
C LEU A 28 9.15 27.68 -2.55
N THR A 29 9.02 28.37 -3.69
CA THR A 29 7.79 29.04 -4.08
C THR A 29 6.62 28.06 -4.08
N PRO A 30 5.36 28.51 -3.98
CA PRO A 30 4.19 27.65 -4.09
C PRO A 30 4.30 26.63 -5.24
N LYS A 31 4.68 27.12 -6.44
CA LYS A 31 4.90 26.28 -7.62
C LYS A 31 6.03 25.26 -7.42
N GLN A 32 7.17 25.66 -6.88
CA GLN A 32 8.28 24.73 -6.64
C GLN A 32 7.89 23.66 -5.61
N GLN A 33 7.11 24.00 -4.57
CA GLN A 33 6.62 23.02 -3.60
C GLN A 33 5.66 22.01 -4.24
N ILE A 34 4.75 22.51 -5.07
CA ILE A 34 3.83 21.68 -5.85
C ILE A 34 4.62 20.75 -6.78
N ASP A 35 5.59 21.26 -7.53
CA ASP A 35 6.43 20.47 -8.44
C ASP A 35 7.25 19.42 -7.68
N ARG A 36 7.79 19.75 -6.50
CA ARG A 36 8.52 18.82 -5.64
C ARG A 36 7.63 17.66 -5.19
N LEU A 37 6.41 17.96 -4.73
CA LEU A 37 5.45 16.97 -4.22
C LEU A 37 4.81 16.13 -5.33
N ASN A 38 4.79 16.66 -6.56
CA ASN A 38 4.25 16.00 -7.74
C ASN A 38 5.31 15.46 -8.69
N ARG A 39 6.59 15.46 -8.30
CA ARG A 39 7.69 14.94 -9.12
C ARG A 39 7.46 13.49 -9.54
N PRO A 40 8.02 13.03 -10.68
CA PRO A 40 8.02 11.62 -11.01
C PRO A 40 8.56 10.77 -9.86
N GLY A 41 7.85 9.68 -9.52
CA GLY A 41 8.16 8.85 -8.36
C GLY A 41 7.68 9.41 -7.01
N SER A 42 6.93 10.52 -6.99
CA SER A 42 6.39 11.10 -5.74
C SER A 42 5.53 10.13 -4.93
N THR A 43 4.91 9.12 -5.57
CA THR A 43 4.21 8.03 -4.88
C THR A 43 5.09 7.34 -3.84
N TYR A 44 6.38 7.14 -4.12
CA TYR A 44 7.33 6.52 -3.21
C TYR A 44 8.06 7.55 -2.34
N PHE A 45 8.45 8.69 -2.91
CA PHE A 45 9.12 9.73 -2.12
C PHE A 45 8.23 10.30 -1.02
N ASN A 46 6.93 10.47 -1.29
CA ASN A 46 5.99 11.01 -0.32
C ASN A 46 5.58 9.98 0.76
N LEU A 47 6.10 8.74 0.71
CA LEU A 47 5.92 7.77 1.80
C LEU A 47 6.70 8.15 3.04
N ASN A 48 7.81 8.89 2.89
CA ASN A 48 8.55 9.45 4.01
C ASN A 48 7.90 10.77 4.46
N PRO A 49 7.17 10.81 5.59
CA PRO A 49 6.46 12.00 6.01
C PRO A 49 7.38 13.14 6.44
N TYR A 50 8.60 12.83 6.90
CA TYR A 50 9.58 13.83 7.30
C TYR A 50 10.12 14.62 6.09
N ASP A 51 10.35 13.95 4.96
CA ASP A 51 10.77 14.59 3.70
C ASP A 51 9.65 15.48 3.12
N VAL A 52 8.41 14.99 3.15
CA VAL A 52 7.22 15.75 2.71
C VAL A 52 7.07 17.06 3.48
N LEU A 53 7.22 17.01 4.81
CA LEU A 53 7.09 18.19 5.68
C LEU A 53 8.38 19.01 5.81
N GLN A 54 9.48 18.55 5.22
CA GLN A 54 10.82 19.15 5.32
C GLN A 54 11.23 19.38 6.78
N VAL A 55 11.08 18.34 7.60
CA VAL A 55 11.45 18.31 9.00
C VAL A 55 12.46 17.22 9.26
N ASP A 56 13.25 17.40 10.31
CA ASP A 56 14.12 16.33 10.80
C ASP A 56 13.28 15.22 11.46
N PRO A 57 13.64 13.92 11.33
CA PRO A 57 13.01 12.84 12.06
C PRO A 57 12.97 13.03 13.58
N ASP A 58 13.95 13.76 14.13
CA ASP A 58 14.06 14.07 15.56
C ASP A 58 13.32 15.38 15.95
N ALA A 59 12.61 16.02 15.01
CA ALA A 59 11.89 17.26 15.26
C ALA A 59 10.74 17.08 16.27
N ALA A 60 10.53 18.11 17.09
CA ALA A 60 9.42 18.13 18.04
C ALA A 60 8.07 18.28 17.31
N MET A 61 7.00 17.75 17.91
CA MET A 61 5.64 17.87 17.35
C MET A 61 5.20 19.33 17.12
N ALA A 62 5.71 20.27 17.91
CA ALA A 62 5.45 21.70 17.72
C ALA A 62 6.00 22.21 16.37
N ASP A 63 7.21 21.78 16.00
CA ASP A 63 7.87 22.15 14.74
C ASP A 63 7.19 21.49 13.54
N ILE A 64 6.79 20.22 13.69
CA ILE A 64 6.01 19.49 12.69
C ILE A 64 4.70 20.23 12.39
N LYS A 65 3.96 20.64 13.43
CA LYS A 65 2.72 21.42 13.28
C LYS A 65 2.97 22.77 12.62
N LYS A 66 4.07 23.44 12.96
CA LYS A 66 4.45 24.72 12.33
C LYS A 66 4.73 24.55 10.84
N LYS A 67 5.51 23.55 10.46
CA LYS A 67 5.87 23.25 9.06
C LYS A 67 4.66 22.79 8.25
N TYR A 68 3.80 21.95 8.81
CA TYR A 68 2.53 21.58 8.20
C TYR A 68 1.71 22.82 7.84
N ARG A 69 1.46 23.74 8.80
CA ARG A 69 0.70 24.98 8.53
C ARG A 69 1.32 25.82 7.41
N GLN A 70 2.64 25.96 7.40
CA GLN A 70 3.35 26.72 6.36
C GLN A 70 3.19 26.09 4.98
N LEU A 71 3.46 24.79 4.86
CA LEU A 71 3.37 24.06 3.60
C LEU A 71 1.93 24.00 3.09
N SER A 72 0.95 23.73 3.96
CA SER A 72 -0.47 23.73 3.62
C SER A 72 -0.92 25.03 3.00
N LEU A 73 -0.45 26.18 3.49
CA LEU A 73 -0.78 27.48 2.91
C LEU A 73 -0.10 27.69 1.55
N LEU A 74 1.14 27.22 1.37
CA LEU A 74 1.86 27.32 0.11
C LEU A 74 1.20 26.49 -1.00
N VAL A 75 0.72 25.29 -0.68
CA VAL A 75 0.16 24.35 -1.67
C VAL A 75 -1.37 24.31 -1.67
N HIS A 76 -2.05 25.26 -1.03
CA HIS A 76 -3.53 25.26 -0.99
C HIS A 76 -4.12 25.61 -2.36
N PRO A 77 -5.16 24.89 -2.86
CA PRO A 77 -5.77 25.18 -4.16
C PRO A 77 -6.32 26.62 -4.27
N ASP A 78 -6.96 27.16 -3.23
CA ASP A 78 -7.47 28.54 -3.22
C ASP A 78 -6.37 29.61 -3.44
N LYS A 79 -5.13 29.33 -3.03
CA LYS A 79 -4.00 30.25 -3.21
C LYS A 79 -3.25 30.02 -4.52
N ASN A 80 -3.56 28.93 -5.23
CA ASN A 80 -2.96 28.54 -6.49
C ASN A 80 -4.06 28.27 -7.54
N PRO A 81 -4.89 29.28 -7.89
CA PRO A 81 -6.03 29.11 -8.78
C PRO A 81 -5.62 28.71 -10.21
N ASP A 82 -4.39 29.02 -10.63
CA ASP A 82 -3.86 28.63 -11.94
C ASP A 82 -3.49 27.15 -12.02
N ASP A 83 -3.46 26.43 -10.89
CA ASP A 83 -2.94 25.06 -10.80
C ASP A 83 -3.67 24.20 -9.74
N ILE A 84 -5.00 24.32 -9.72
CA ILE A 84 -5.86 23.74 -8.68
C ILE A 84 -5.62 22.23 -8.51
N GLU A 85 -5.57 21.47 -9.60
CA GLU A 85 -5.42 20.00 -9.53
C GLU A 85 -4.07 19.57 -8.93
N ARG A 86 -2.96 20.16 -9.38
CA ARG A 86 -1.63 19.83 -8.84
C ARG A 86 -1.48 20.33 -7.41
N SER A 87 -2.05 21.51 -7.11
CA SER A 87 -2.10 22.06 -5.76
C SER A 87 -2.87 21.15 -4.81
N GLN A 88 -4.04 20.65 -5.21
CA GLN A 88 -4.84 19.71 -4.43
C GLN A 88 -4.06 18.42 -4.12
N LYS A 89 -3.42 17.82 -5.13
CA LYS A 89 -2.60 16.61 -4.94
C LYS A 89 -1.42 16.85 -3.99
N ALA A 90 -0.75 17.99 -4.11
CA ALA A 90 0.34 18.38 -3.23
C ALA A 90 -0.16 18.61 -1.79
N PHE A 91 -1.31 19.27 -1.62
CA PHE A 91 -1.96 19.48 -0.33
C PHE A 91 -2.33 18.16 0.35
N GLU A 92 -2.89 17.20 -0.41
CA GLU A 92 -3.20 15.86 0.09
C GLU A 92 -1.96 15.12 0.59
N ALA A 93 -0.84 15.22 -0.12
CA ALA A 93 0.43 14.63 0.31
C ALA A 93 0.92 15.24 1.64
N VAL A 94 0.89 16.57 1.77
CA VAL A 94 1.26 17.30 3.00
C VAL A 94 0.34 16.92 4.16
N ASN A 95 -0.97 16.84 3.93
CA ASN A 95 -1.96 16.45 4.93
C ASN A 95 -1.80 14.99 5.37
N LYS A 96 -1.56 14.07 4.43
CA LYS A 96 -1.29 12.66 4.73
C LYS A 96 -0.04 12.53 5.62
N ALA A 97 1.06 13.18 5.24
CA ALA A 97 2.30 13.15 6.02
C ALA A 97 2.10 13.68 7.45
N TYR A 98 1.38 14.79 7.61
CA TYR A 98 1.06 15.33 8.93
C TYR A 98 0.23 14.35 9.77
N LYS A 99 -0.84 13.78 9.21
CA LYS A 99 -1.67 12.80 9.92
C LYS A 99 -0.87 11.58 10.38
N THR A 100 0.05 11.10 9.55
CA THR A 100 0.95 9.99 9.90
C THR A 100 1.89 10.33 11.06
N LEU A 101 2.31 11.59 11.21
CA LEU A 101 3.17 12.00 12.32
C LEU A 101 2.41 12.46 13.57
N ASP A 102 1.16 12.90 13.43
CA ASP A 102 0.30 13.33 14.53
C ASP A 102 -0.28 12.15 15.31
N ASP A 103 -0.54 11.01 14.65
CA ASP A 103 -0.90 9.77 15.34
C ASP A 103 0.33 9.12 16.03
N PRO A 104 0.28 8.86 17.35
CA PRO A 104 1.42 8.33 18.08
C PRO A 104 1.90 6.96 17.61
N GLU A 105 1.00 6.09 17.14
CA GLU A 105 1.37 4.75 16.71
C GLU A 105 2.09 4.79 15.37
N THR A 106 1.54 5.49 14.38
CA THR A 106 2.19 5.64 13.08
C THR A 106 3.46 6.48 13.16
N SER A 107 3.49 7.51 14.01
CA SER A 107 4.69 8.31 14.27
C SER A 107 5.82 7.45 14.84
N ARG A 108 5.50 6.56 15.80
CA ARG A 108 6.47 5.60 16.34
C ARG A 108 7.01 4.67 15.24
N LYS A 109 6.14 4.08 14.42
CA LYS A 109 6.57 3.23 13.28
C LYS A 109 7.48 4.00 12.31
N CYS A 110 7.14 5.25 11.99
CA CYS A 110 7.99 6.09 11.14
C CYS A 110 9.38 6.33 11.76
N LYS A 111 9.47 6.49 13.09
CA LYS A 111 10.77 6.61 13.78
C LYS A 111 11.55 5.29 13.76
N GLU A 112 10.89 4.17 14.01
CA GLU A 112 11.51 2.83 13.92
C GLU A 112 12.14 2.60 12.54
N VAL A 113 11.47 3.00 11.46
CA VAL A 113 12.01 2.91 10.09
C VAL A 113 13.26 3.79 9.90
N VAL A 114 13.27 4.99 10.48
CA VAL A 114 14.44 5.89 10.39
C VAL A 114 15.62 5.33 11.19
N GLU A 115 15.38 4.80 12.39
CA GLU A 115 16.42 4.17 13.20
C GLU A 115 16.97 2.92 12.51
N GLU A 116 16.12 2.07 11.93
CA GLU A 116 16.56 0.93 11.12
C GLU A 116 17.44 1.38 9.93
N ALA A 117 17.08 2.48 9.26
CA ALA A 117 17.91 3.02 8.18
C ALA A 117 19.28 3.48 8.68
N LYS A 118 19.36 4.12 9.86
CA LYS A 118 20.63 4.54 10.48
C LYS A 118 21.49 3.30 10.79
N ASP A 119 20.92 2.27 11.39
CA ASP A 119 21.62 1.03 11.73
C ASP A 119 22.14 0.30 10.49
N LEU A 120 21.34 0.22 9.42
CA LEU A 120 21.77 -0.41 8.17
C LEU A 120 22.92 0.35 7.51
N VAL A 121 22.91 1.68 7.56
CA VAL A 121 24.02 2.50 7.04
C VAL A 121 25.27 2.32 7.89
N GLU A 122 25.16 2.28 9.21
CA GLU A 122 26.29 2.03 10.11
C GLU A 122 26.91 0.65 9.83
N GLN A 123 26.10 -0.40 9.71
CA GLN A 123 26.56 -1.74 9.35
C GLN A 123 27.25 -1.77 7.98
N MET A 124 26.67 -1.09 6.98
CA MET A 124 27.27 -0.93 5.66
C MET A 124 28.63 -0.24 5.75
N MET A 125 28.76 0.83 6.54
CA MET A 125 30.03 1.55 6.74
C MET A 125 31.08 0.66 7.39
N ILE A 126 30.71 -0.11 8.43
CA ILE A 126 31.60 -1.08 9.08
C ILE A 126 32.12 -2.10 8.07
N GLU A 127 31.24 -2.66 7.24
CA GLU A 127 31.61 -3.65 6.22
C GLU A 127 32.49 -3.04 5.11
N LYS A 128 32.19 -1.82 4.66
CA LYS A 128 33.02 -1.07 3.70
C LYS A 128 34.42 -0.84 4.27
N ARG A 129 34.54 -0.41 5.52
CA ARG A 129 35.84 -0.20 6.19
C ARG A 129 36.65 -1.50 6.27
N LYS A 130 36.02 -2.62 6.63
CA LYS A 130 36.69 -3.94 6.62
C LYS A 130 37.23 -4.30 5.24
N ARG A 131 36.44 -4.06 4.19
CA ARG A 131 36.82 -4.34 2.80
C ARG A 131 37.98 -3.47 2.35
N VAL A 132 37.91 -2.15 2.55
CA VAL A 132 38.96 -1.19 2.17
C VAL A 132 40.25 -1.48 2.91
N LYS A 133 40.18 -1.85 4.20
CA LYS A 133 41.35 -2.28 4.98
C LYS A 133 42.02 -3.51 4.39
N LYS A 134 41.23 -4.49 3.94
CA LYS A 134 41.75 -5.72 3.32
C LYS A 134 42.38 -5.47 1.94
N THR A 135 41.80 -4.58 1.13
CA THR A 135 42.25 -4.37 -0.25
C THR A 135 43.36 -3.32 -0.39
N SER A 136 43.33 -2.28 0.44
CA SER A 136 44.19 -1.10 0.29
C SER A 136 45.01 -0.75 1.54
N GLY A 137 44.77 -1.42 2.67
CA GLY A 137 45.38 -1.08 3.96
C GLY A 137 44.83 0.21 4.61
N SER A 138 44.02 1.00 3.87
CA SER A 138 43.33 2.19 4.37
C SER A 138 42.03 1.84 5.11
N ILE A 139 41.58 2.72 6.00
CA ILE A 139 40.30 2.58 6.72
C ILE A 139 39.29 3.66 6.28
N THR A 140 39.75 4.72 5.61
CA THR A 140 38.89 5.84 5.22
C THR A 140 37.88 5.42 4.16
N ILE A 141 36.63 5.83 4.35
CA ILE A 141 35.52 5.63 3.42
C ILE A 141 34.86 6.97 3.07
N GLU A 142 34.11 7.00 1.99
CA GLU A 142 33.45 8.24 1.55
C GLU A 142 32.42 8.75 2.55
N GLU A 143 31.69 7.84 3.19
CA GLU A 143 30.65 8.18 4.17
C GLU A 143 31.20 8.62 5.54
N ASP A 144 32.52 8.73 5.69
CA ASP A 144 33.12 9.41 6.84
C ASP A 144 32.76 10.91 6.85
N ASP A 145 32.56 11.49 5.65
CA ASP A 145 31.98 12.82 5.48
C ASP A 145 30.53 12.83 6.01
N PRO A 146 30.19 13.70 6.98
CA PRO A 146 28.85 13.82 7.52
C PRO A 146 27.77 14.07 6.46
N GLU A 147 28.05 14.79 5.37
CA GLU A 147 27.05 15.06 4.33
C GLU A 147 26.69 13.80 3.57
N LYS A 148 27.71 13.04 3.14
CA LYS A 148 27.54 11.75 2.48
C LYS A 148 26.85 10.73 3.39
N ARG A 149 27.16 10.72 4.69
CA ARG A 149 26.47 9.87 5.67
C ARG A 149 24.99 10.22 5.77
N ARG A 150 24.64 11.51 5.91
CA ARG A 150 23.24 11.96 5.91
C ARG A 150 22.52 11.55 4.64
N HIS A 151 23.17 11.69 3.48
CA HIS A 151 22.60 11.26 2.20
C HIS A 151 22.38 9.74 2.15
N ALA A 152 23.33 8.94 2.62
CA ALA A 152 23.18 7.49 2.68
C ALA A 152 22.00 7.07 3.57
N ILE A 153 21.85 7.70 4.75
CA ILE A 153 20.72 7.47 5.66
C ILE A 153 19.41 7.86 4.97
N TYR A 154 19.36 9.02 4.31
CA TYR A 154 18.18 9.45 3.56
C TYR A 154 17.78 8.44 2.47
N VAL A 155 18.74 7.97 1.67
CA VAL A 155 18.50 6.98 0.61
C VAL A 155 17.96 5.68 1.21
N GLN A 156 18.57 5.19 2.28
CA GLN A 156 18.15 3.96 2.94
C GLN A 156 16.77 4.09 3.59
N THR A 157 16.48 5.24 4.20
CA THR A 157 15.16 5.56 4.78
C THR A 157 14.07 5.52 3.71
N CYS A 158 14.28 6.21 2.58
CA CYS A 158 13.33 6.21 1.47
C CYS A 158 13.09 4.79 0.92
N LYS A 159 14.14 3.96 0.86
CA LYS A 159 14.04 2.58 0.42
C LYS A 159 13.17 1.74 1.37
N LEU A 160 13.40 1.83 2.68
CA LEU A 160 12.61 1.08 3.67
C LEU A 160 11.13 1.47 3.63
N PHE A 161 10.81 2.78 3.55
CA PHE A 161 9.42 3.21 3.39
C PHE A 161 8.77 2.64 2.12
N ALA A 162 9.48 2.63 0.99
CA ALA A 162 8.99 2.03 -0.24
C ALA A 162 8.81 0.51 -0.15
N ASP A 163 9.73 -0.19 0.52
CA ASP A 163 9.65 -1.64 0.74
C ASP A 163 8.46 -2.00 1.62
N LEU A 164 8.20 -1.25 2.70
CA LEU A 164 7.05 -1.44 3.57
C LEU A 164 5.72 -1.20 2.84
N GLU A 165 5.62 -0.16 2.02
CA GLU A 165 4.42 0.09 1.22
C GLU A 165 4.18 -1.03 0.21
N ARG A 166 5.24 -1.53 -0.43
CA ARG A 166 5.14 -2.68 -1.34
C ARG A 166 4.60 -3.92 -0.62
N LEU A 167 5.16 -4.25 0.54
CA LEU A 167 4.71 -5.40 1.34
C LEU A 167 3.24 -5.24 1.77
N ARG A 168 2.84 -4.03 2.17
CA ARG A 168 1.46 -3.72 2.51
C ARG A 168 0.51 -3.93 1.32
N VAL A 169 0.85 -3.41 0.15
CA VAL A 169 0.03 -3.57 -1.06
C VAL A 169 -0.09 -5.03 -1.47
N GLU A 170 1.00 -5.79 -1.40
CA GLU A 170 1.01 -7.24 -1.66
C GLU A 170 0.09 -7.99 -0.69
N GLU A 171 0.12 -7.64 0.59
CA GLU A 171 -0.75 -8.23 1.61
C GLU A 171 -2.23 -7.88 1.37
N GLU A 172 -2.55 -6.62 1.08
CA GLU A 172 -3.90 -6.17 0.75
C GLU A 172 -4.44 -6.90 -0.49
N GLN A 173 -3.62 -7.07 -1.53
CA GLN A 173 -3.97 -7.78 -2.75
C GLN A 173 -4.23 -9.27 -2.48
N LYS A 174 -3.40 -9.91 -1.66
CA LYS A 174 -3.59 -11.29 -1.24
C LYS A 174 -4.91 -11.46 -0.47
N GLN A 175 -5.20 -10.59 0.49
CA GLN A 175 -6.45 -10.62 1.24
C GLN A 175 -7.68 -10.42 0.35
N CYS A 176 -7.60 -9.51 -0.62
CA CYS A 176 -8.67 -9.29 -1.59
C CYS A 176 -8.92 -10.54 -2.45
N SER A 177 -7.85 -11.18 -2.94
CA SER A 177 -7.91 -12.43 -3.71
C SER A 177 -8.51 -13.58 -2.90
N GLU A 178 -8.10 -13.73 -1.64
CA GLU A 178 -8.65 -14.75 -0.73
C GLU A 178 -10.13 -14.53 -0.43
N ARG A 179 -10.54 -13.28 -0.18
CA ARG A 179 -11.96 -12.93 0.02
C ARG A 179 -12.80 -13.25 -1.21
N LYS A 180 -12.28 -12.95 -2.41
CA LYS A 180 -12.95 -13.27 -3.67
C LYS A 180 -13.09 -14.78 -3.85
N ARG A 181 -12.01 -15.55 -3.66
CA ARG A 181 -12.05 -17.01 -3.76
C ARG A 181 -13.05 -17.63 -2.79
N LYS A 182 -13.06 -17.17 -1.53
CA LYS A 182 -14.02 -17.63 -0.52
C LYS A 182 -15.47 -17.32 -0.88
N ALA A 183 -15.73 -16.16 -1.47
CA ALA A 183 -17.07 -15.79 -1.93
C ALA A 183 -17.53 -16.67 -3.10
N GLU A 184 -16.63 -16.97 -4.05
CA GLU A 184 -16.89 -17.89 -5.16
C GLU A 184 -17.18 -19.32 -4.65
N GLU A 185 -16.35 -19.84 -3.73
CA GLU A 185 -16.56 -21.14 -3.08
C GLU A 185 -17.92 -21.22 -2.34
N GLU A 186 -18.32 -20.15 -1.64
CA GLU A 186 -19.62 -20.08 -0.96
C GLU A 186 -20.79 -20.04 -1.95
N GLU A 187 -20.65 -19.31 -3.07
CA GLU A 187 -21.65 -19.25 -4.12
C GLU A 187 -21.82 -20.60 -4.83
N GLU A 188 -20.72 -21.27 -5.18
CA GLU A 188 -20.72 -22.62 -5.73
C GLU A 188 -21.33 -23.63 -4.75
N GLY A 189 -20.98 -23.54 -3.46
CA GLY A 189 -21.58 -24.36 -2.41
C GLY A 189 -23.10 -24.17 -2.32
N LYS A 190 -23.59 -22.93 -2.40
CA LYS A 190 -25.02 -22.62 -2.47
C LYS A 190 -25.68 -23.18 -3.72
N LYS A 191 -25.05 -23.07 -4.89
CA LYS A 191 -25.53 -23.65 -6.15
C LYS A 191 -25.63 -25.17 -6.06
N LEU A 192 -24.61 -25.83 -5.51
CA LEU A 192 -24.59 -27.29 -5.34
C LEU A 192 -25.67 -27.75 -4.36
N MET A 193 -25.87 -27.03 -3.24
CA MET A 193 -26.95 -27.34 -2.31
C MET A 193 -28.33 -27.11 -2.90
N ALA A 194 -28.53 -26.04 -3.67
CA ALA A 194 -29.78 -25.77 -4.37
C ALA A 194 -30.07 -26.88 -5.40
N TYR A 195 -29.06 -27.26 -6.19
CA TYR A 195 -29.14 -28.36 -7.14
C TYR A 195 -29.46 -29.70 -6.47
N ASP A 196 -28.79 -30.04 -5.37
CA ASP A 196 -29.07 -31.27 -4.62
C ASP A 196 -30.50 -31.28 -4.04
N LYS A 197 -30.97 -30.14 -3.53
CA LYS A 197 -32.34 -29.99 -3.03
C LYS A 197 -33.37 -30.15 -4.14
N GLU A 198 -33.14 -29.53 -5.29
CA GLU A 198 -34.02 -29.64 -6.47
C GLU A 198 -34.02 -31.07 -7.03
N TRP A 199 -32.84 -31.67 -7.17
CA TRP A 199 -32.70 -33.07 -7.59
C TRP A 199 -33.46 -34.02 -6.65
N LYS A 200 -33.31 -33.87 -5.33
CA LYS A 200 -34.04 -34.67 -4.34
C LYS A 200 -35.56 -34.51 -4.47
N LYS A 201 -36.03 -33.27 -4.66
CA LYS A 201 -37.46 -32.98 -4.87
C LYS A 201 -37.98 -33.70 -6.12
N ASN A 202 -37.30 -33.55 -7.24
CA ASN A 202 -37.68 -34.19 -8.51
C ASN A 202 -37.63 -35.72 -8.42
N TYR A 203 -36.63 -36.27 -7.72
CA TYR A 203 -36.50 -37.71 -7.49
C TYR A 203 -37.68 -38.24 -6.66
N GLU A 204 -38.08 -37.52 -5.61
CA GLU A 204 -39.19 -37.87 -4.73
C GLU A 204 -40.54 -37.77 -5.44
N GLU A 205 -40.78 -36.72 -6.22
CA GLU A 205 -41.99 -36.60 -7.07
C GLU A 205 -42.08 -37.72 -8.10
N SER A 206 -40.96 -38.04 -8.76
CA SER A 206 -40.89 -39.19 -9.67
C SER A 206 -41.13 -40.51 -8.95
N ARG A 207 -40.65 -40.65 -7.70
CA ARG A 207 -40.92 -41.83 -6.86
C ARG A 207 -42.41 -41.96 -6.54
N VAL A 208 -43.09 -40.87 -6.18
CA VAL A 208 -44.54 -40.85 -5.94
C VAL A 208 -45.30 -41.28 -7.19
N ASN A 209 -44.94 -40.73 -8.36
CA ASN A 209 -45.55 -41.11 -9.64
C ASN A 209 -45.32 -42.59 -10.00
N ARG A 210 -44.10 -43.11 -9.78
CA ARG A 210 -43.78 -44.53 -9.97
C ARG A 210 -44.59 -45.43 -9.03
N VAL A 211 -44.74 -45.05 -7.76
CA VAL A 211 -45.54 -45.81 -6.78
C VAL A 211 -47.02 -45.77 -7.13
N ALA A 212 -47.56 -44.61 -7.54
CA ALA A 212 -48.93 -44.48 -8.00
C ALA A 212 -49.20 -45.35 -9.24
N SER A 213 -48.33 -45.27 -10.25
CA SER A 213 -48.41 -46.12 -11.45
C SER A 213 -48.35 -47.61 -11.12
N TRP A 214 -47.50 -48.01 -10.14
CA TRP A 214 -47.42 -49.39 -9.68
C TRP A 214 -48.69 -49.84 -8.94
N ARG A 215 -49.31 -48.98 -8.13
CA ARG A 215 -50.60 -49.25 -7.47
C ARG A 215 -51.73 -49.43 -8.50
N ASP A 216 -51.80 -48.56 -9.50
CA ASP A 216 -52.77 -48.67 -10.59
C ASP A 216 -52.57 -49.93 -11.43
N PHE A 217 -51.33 -50.30 -11.72
CA PHE A 217 -51.01 -51.57 -12.38
C PHE A 217 -51.53 -52.76 -11.56
N LYS A 218 -51.32 -52.76 -10.24
CA LYS A 218 -51.81 -53.81 -9.34
C LYS A 218 -53.35 -53.86 -9.33
N ALA A 219 -54.01 -52.70 -9.30
CA ALA A 219 -55.48 -52.60 -9.33
C ALA A 219 -56.10 -53.05 -10.67
N LYS A 220 -55.42 -52.79 -11.80
CA LYS A 220 -55.81 -53.35 -13.11
C LYS A 220 -55.63 -54.86 -13.17
N LYS A 221 -54.54 -55.40 -12.61
CA LYS A 221 -54.32 -56.86 -12.54
C LYS A 221 -55.45 -57.58 -11.77
N SER A 222 -55.98 -57.00 -10.69
CA SER A 222 -57.13 -57.57 -9.98
C SER A 222 -58.45 -57.49 -10.76
N LYS A 223 -58.60 -56.59 -11.73
CA LYS A 223 -59.78 -56.49 -12.60
C LYS A 223 -59.71 -57.39 -13.84
N THR A 224 -58.52 -57.79 -14.28
CA THR A 224 -58.28 -58.61 -15.49
C THR A 224 -58.01 -60.09 -15.17
N SER A 225 -58.53 -60.63 -14.06
CA SER A 225 -58.35 -62.06 -13.71
C SER A 225 -59.25 -63.01 -14.51
N LYS A 226 -59.29 -62.86 -15.84
CA LYS A 226 -59.65 -63.93 -16.78
C LYS A 226 -58.69 -63.89 -17.97
N GLY A 227 -57.67 -64.73 -17.90
CA GLY A 227 -56.91 -65.23 -19.04
C GLY A 227 -55.72 -64.37 -19.49
N ILE A 228 -54.61 -65.08 -19.70
CA ILE A 228 -53.39 -64.70 -20.45
C ILE A 228 -52.30 -64.00 -19.63
N GLY A 229 -51.16 -64.71 -19.54
CA GLY A 229 -50.00 -64.34 -18.76
C GLY A 229 -49.10 -63.29 -19.40
N GLY A 230 -48.13 -62.84 -18.60
CA GLY A 230 -46.87 -62.29 -19.10
C GLY A 230 -46.77 -60.77 -19.23
N LEU A 231 -47.20 -59.98 -18.24
CA LEU A 231 -46.79 -58.56 -18.16
C LEU A 231 -45.87 -58.36 -16.95
N LYS A 232 -44.56 -58.19 -17.24
CA LYS A 232 -43.52 -57.86 -16.26
C LYS A 232 -43.70 -56.42 -15.77
N PRO A 233 -43.46 -56.13 -14.48
CA PRO A 233 -43.59 -54.77 -13.96
C PRO A 233 -42.65 -53.81 -14.71
N PRO A 234 -43.02 -52.53 -14.85
CA PRO A 234 -42.17 -51.53 -15.50
C PRO A 234 -40.83 -51.47 -14.76
N LYS A 235 -39.73 -51.64 -15.51
CA LYS A 235 -38.38 -51.57 -14.95
C LYS A 235 -38.15 -50.15 -14.43
N THR A 236 -37.95 -50.00 -13.14
CA THR A 236 -37.38 -48.78 -12.55
C THR A 236 -35.95 -48.61 -13.09
N LYS A 237 -35.77 -47.76 -14.10
CA LYS A 237 -34.43 -47.24 -14.41
C LYS A 237 -34.02 -46.36 -13.22
N MET A 238 -32.89 -46.68 -12.57
CA MET A 238 -32.24 -45.72 -11.66
C MET A 238 -31.88 -44.50 -12.51
N GLU A 239 -32.53 -43.36 -12.26
CA GLU A 239 -31.98 -42.08 -12.71
C GLU A 239 -30.63 -41.94 -12.03
N GLN A 240 -29.56 -42.08 -12.81
CA GLN A 240 -28.22 -41.83 -12.32
C GLN A 240 -28.07 -40.33 -12.15
N ARG A 241 -27.47 -39.92 -11.03
CA ARG A 241 -27.08 -38.53 -10.78
C ARG A 241 -26.18 -38.09 -11.95
N PRO A 242 -26.49 -37.01 -12.68
CA PRO A 242 -25.54 -36.45 -13.63
C PRO A 242 -24.29 -36.07 -12.83
N GLY A 243 -23.14 -36.61 -13.26
CA GLY A 243 -21.83 -36.35 -12.66
C GLY A 243 -21.37 -34.93 -12.93
#